data_AF-A0A7C9VSN6-F1
#
_entry.id   AF-A0A7C9VSN6-F1
#
_cell.length_a   1.000
_cell.length_b   1.000
_cell.length_c   1.000
_cell.angle_alpha   90.00
_cell.angle_beta   90.00
_cell.angle_gamma   90.00
#
_symmetry.space_group_name_H-M   'P 1'
#
loop_
_entity.id
_entity.type
_entity.pdbx_description
1 polymer ?
#
loop_
_entity_poly.entity_id
_entity_poly.type
_entity_poly.pdbx_seq_one_letter_code
_entity_poly.pdbx_strand_id
1 'polypeptide(L)'
;MAELERDYTSFHPIGSRQSQGLKINFDGFLAMSNGDRAANVERAYVQLFRGGIVEAVDGLYVRASGQPLIPVVEVERSITANAMRLMRDLSAIGAAAPYAVLASLLTVEQGRFNFAHPGDGAWYDRMGSYTDRPQYAFGEVIFDSAPASIQACAERMRPLLNQLAQSGGMAGSVSFRDDGTFMTGR
;
A
#
# COMPACT_ATOMS: atom_id res chain seq x y z
N MET A 1 -9.14 2.61 23.85
CA MET A 1 -8.91 1.21 24.26
C MET A 1 -10.21 0.41 24.41
N ALA A 2 -11.27 0.92 25.05
CA ALA A 2 -12.59 0.27 25.07
C ALA A 2 -13.34 0.24 23.71
N GLU A 3 -12.83 0.93 22.69
CA GLU A 3 -13.48 1.06 21.37
C GLU A 3 -12.94 0.11 20.29
N LEU A 4 -11.79 -0.55 20.51
CA LEU A 4 -11.24 -1.52 19.55
C LEU A 4 -12.18 -2.74 19.36
N GLU A 5 -13.03 -3.01 20.37
CA GLU A 5 -14.03 -4.07 20.34
C GLU A 5 -15.24 -3.76 19.45
N ARG A 6 -15.47 -2.50 19.05
CA ARG A 6 -16.70 -2.10 18.36
C ARG A 6 -16.66 -2.23 16.84
N ASP A 7 -15.51 -2.04 16.18
CA ASP A 7 -15.44 -2.09 14.71
C ASP A 7 -14.07 -2.49 14.15
N TYR A 8 -13.46 -3.53 14.73
CA TYR A 8 -12.25 -4.13 14.13
C TYR A 8 -12.52 -4.75 12.75
N THR A 9 -13.78 -4.99 12.40
CA THR A 9 -14.18 -5.55 11.11
C THR A 9 -13.92 -4.61 9.95
N SER A 10 -13.83 -3.30 10.17
CA SER A 10 -13.51 -2.28 9.15
C SER A 10 -12.10 -2.42 8.55
N PHE A 11 -11.17 -3.10 9.24
CA PHE A 11 -9.79 -3.29 8.78
C PHE A 11 -9.70 -4.47 7.83
N HIS A 12 -9.53 -4.18 6.54
CA HIS A 12 -9.47 -5.20 5.48
C HIS A 12 -8.07 -5.26 4.83
N PRO A 13 -7.63 -6.44 4.38
CA PRO A 13 -6.41 -6.59 3.57
C PRO A 13 -6.44 -5.71 2.33
N ILE A 14 -5.24 -5.32 1.86
CA ILE A 14 -5.07 -4.57 0.62
C ILE A 14 -5.74 -5.32 -0.54
N GLY A 15 -6.49 -4.59 -1.37
CA GLY A 15 -7.20 -5.17 -2.51
C GLY A 15 -8.52 -5.90 -2.17
N SER A 16 -8.81 -6.13 -0.89
CA SER A 16 -10.03 -6.80 -0.42
C SER A 16 -11.10 -5.81 0.04
N ARG A 17 -12.38 -6.20 -0.16
CA ARG A 17 -13.56 -5.46 0.32
C ARG A 17 -14.19 -6.06 1.57
N GLN A 18 -13.65 -7.17 2.05
CA GLN A 18 -14.13 -7.91 3.20
C GLN A 18 -12.94 -8.55 3.90
N SER A 19 -13.02 -8.68 5.21
CA SER A 19 -12.04 -9.41 6.01
C SER A 19 -12.38 -10.90 6.01
N GLN A 20 -11.39 -11.73 5.64
CA GLN A 20 -11.46 -13.18 5.78
C GLN A 20 -10.36 -13.65 6.75
N GLY A 21 -10.40 -14.93 7.14
CA GLY A 21 -9.33 -15.54 7.95
C GLY A 21 -9.10 -14.85 9.30
N LEU A 22 -10.15 -14.27 9.88
CA LEU A 22 -10.09 -13.40 11.06
C LEU A 22 -9.52 -14.12 12.28
N LYS A 23 -8.51 -13.51 12.92
CA LYS A 23 -7.90 -14.00 14.16
C LYS A 23 -7.73 -12.84 15.15
N ILE A 24 -8.07 -13.09 16.41
CA ILE A 24 -7.78 -12.20 17.53
C ILE A 24 -6.71 -12.89 18.38
N ASN A 25 -5.58 -12.21 18.62
CA ASN A 25 -4.43 -12.77 19.35
C ASN A 25 -3.92 -11.79 20.43
N PHE A 26 -2.74 -12.06 21.00
CA PHE A 26 -2.11 -11.21 22.03
C PHE A 26 -1.64 -9.84 21.50
N ASP A 27 -1.40 -9.71 20.20
CA ASP A 27 -0.94 -8.45 19.59
C ASP A 27 -2.11 -7.58 19.16
N GLY A 28 -3.19 -8.20 18.68
CA GLY A 28 -4.45 -7.52 18.37
C GLY A 28 -5.32 -8.33 17.42
N PHE A 29 -5.67 -7.70 16.31
CA PHE A 29 -6.56 -8.21 15.28
C PHE A 29 -5.78 -8.47 13.99
N LEU A 30 -5.97 -9.65 13.37
CA LEU A 30 -5.39 -10.03 12.10
C LEU A 30 -6.52 -10.46 11.14
N ALA A 31 -6.52 -9.88 9.94
CA ALA A 31 -7.35 -10.31 8.83
C ALA A 31 -6.48 -10.61 7.60
N MET A 32 -6.89 -11.61 6.82
CA MET A 32 -6.14 -12.11 5.66
C MET A 32 -7.02 -12.09 4.41
N SER A 33 -6.37 -12.00 3.24
CA SER A 33 -7.03 -11.93 1.94
C SER A 33 -7.82 -13.18 1.60
N ASN A 34 -7.37 -14.34 2.07
CA ASN A 34 -8.07 -15.61 1.94
C ASN A 34 -8.41 -16.17 3.33
N GLY A 35 -9.61 -16.75 3.46
CA GLY A 35 -10.01 -17.51 4.65
C GLY A 35 -9.90 -19.03 4.48
N ASP A 36 -9.62 -19.48 3.25
CA ASP A 36 -9.59 -20.89 2.89
C ASP A 36 -8.23 -21.51 3.25
N ARG A 37 -8.22 -22.54 4.11
CA ARG A 37 -7.00 -23.30 4.45
C ARG A 37 -6.39 -24.03 3.25
N ALA A 38 -7.16 -24.24 2.18
CA ALA A 38 -6.69 -24.84 0.93
C ALA A 38 -6.10 -23.82 -0.06
N ALA A 39 -6.17 -22.52 0.23
CA ALA A 39 -5.51 -21.50 -0.57
C ALA A 39 -3.99 -21.63 -0.42
N ASN A 40 -3.30 -21.98 -1.51
CA ASN A 40 -1.85 -22.21 -1.47
C ASN A 40 -1.00 -20.92 -1.30
N VAL A 41 -1.60 -19.73 -1.35
CA VAL A 41 -0.88 -18.45 -1.18
C VAL A 41 -1.82 -17.41 -0.57
N GLU A 42 -1.55 -16.97 0.66
CA GLU A 42 -2.08 -15.70 1.18
C GLU A 42 -1.40 -14.55 0.45
N ARG A 43 -2.19 -13.66 -0.16
CA ARG A 43 -1.64 -12.56 -0.97
C ARG A 43 -1.55 -11.26 -0.20
N ALA A 44 -2.43 -11.03 0.77
CA ALA A 44 -2.41 -9.83 1.60
C ALA A 44 -2.90 -10.10 3.02
N TYR A 45 -2.46 -9.30 3.97
CA TYR A 45 -3.00 -9.26 5.33
C TYR A 45 -3.07 -7.83 5.86
N VAL A 46 -3.85 -7.65 6.92
CA VAL A 46 -3.84 -6.45 7.76
C VAL A 46 -3.83 -6.86 9.23
N GLN A 47 -2.95 -6.26 10.01
CA GLN A 47 -2.83 -6.45 11.45
C GLN A 47 -3.02 -5.10 12.16
N LEU A 48 -4.07 -5.01 12.98
CA LEU A 48 -4.29 -3.90 13.91
C LEU A 48 -3.77 -4.32 15.28
N PHE A 49 -2.72 -3.66 15.75
CA PHE A 49 -2.15 -3.87 17.07
C PHE A 49 -2.92 -3.10 18.13
N ARG A 50 -2.93 -3.61 19.37
CA ARG A 50 -3.55 -2.94 20.53
C ARG A 50 -3.06 -1.51 20.76
N GLY A 51 -1.84 -1.19 20.31
CA GLY A 51 -1.23 0.15 20.39
C GLY A 51 -1.72 1.14 19.33
N GLY A 52 -2.67 0.78 18.45
CA GLY A 52 -3.14 1.65 17.37
C GLY A 52 -2.24 1.66 16.13
N ILE A 53 -1.30 0.73 16.03
CA ILE A 53 -0.48 0.52 14.84
C ILE A 53 -1.27 -0.37 13.88
N VAL A 54 -1.23 -0.05 12.59
CA VAL A 54 -1.75 -0.91 11.54
C VAL A 54 -0.62 -1.30 10.60
N GLU A 55 -0.42 -2.60 10.43
CA GLU A 55 0.43 -3.15 9.38
C GLU A 55 -0.46 -3.73 8.28
N ALA A 56 -0.21 -3.34 7.04
CA ALA A 56 -0.93 -3.86 5.88
C ALA A 56 0.08 -4.29 4.81
N VAL A 57 -0.01 -5.54 4.38
CA VAL A 57 0.93 -6.16 3.44
C VAL A 57 0.17 -6.72 2.26
N ASP A 58 0.73 -6.58 1.07
CA ASP A 58 0.25 -7.15 -0.18
C ASP A 58 1.43 -7.72 -0.99
N GLY A 59 1.23 -8.89 -1.57
CA GLY A 59 2.17 -9.55 -2.45
C GLY A 59 2.09 -8.95 -3.85
N LEU A 60 3.19 -8.36 -4.31
CA LEU A 60 3.26 -7.76 -5.65
C LEU A 60 3.09 -8.83 -6.74
N TYR A 61 2.30 -8.47 -7.77
CA TYR A 61 1.99 -9.37 -8.88
C TYR A 61 3.24 -9.71 -9.71
N VAL A 62 3.64 -10.98 -9.72
CA VAL A 62 4.50 -11.53 -10.77
C VAL A 62 3.67 -11.63 -12.06
N ARG A 63 3.99 -10.85 -13.09
CA ARG A 63 3.39 -11.02 -14.43
C ARG A 63 4.03 -12.21 -15.16
N ALA A 64 3.31 -12.73 -16.15
CA ALA A 64 3.43 -14.06 -16.79
C ALA A 64 4.78 -14.49 -17.38
N SER A 65 5.85 -13.69 -17.32
CA SER A 65 7.18 -14.02 -17.85
C SER A 65 8.16 -14.59 -16.80
N GLY A 66 7.70 -14.85 -15.57
CA GLY A 66 8.51 -15.43 -14.48
C GLY A 66 9.47 -14.44 -13.81
N GLN A 67 9.53 -13.18 -14.26
CA GLN A 67 10.31 -12.12 -13.66
C GLN A 67 9.40 -11.24 -12.77
N PRO A 68 9.77 -10.96 -11.51
CA PRO A 68 8.99 -10.07 -10.65
C PRO A 68 8.90 -8.68 -11.26
N LEU A 69 7.69 -8.14 -11.34
CA LEU A 69 7.43 -6.81 -11.90
C LEU A 69 6.82 -5.94 -10.81
N ILE A 70 7.29 -4.70 -10.71
CA ILE A 70 6.79 -3.70 -9.77
C ILE A 70 6.01 -2.67 -10.58
N PRO A 71 4.68 -2.81 -10.71
CA PRO A 71 3.85 -1.86 -11.45
C PRO A 71 3.65 -0.59 -10.60
N VAL A 72 4.53 0.40 -10.80
CA VAL A 72 4.67 1.57 -9.91
C VAL A 72 3.36 2.33 -9.77
N VAL A 73 2.66 2.58 -10.88
CA VAL A 73 1.37 3.30 -10.86
C VAL A 73 0.34 2.56 -10.00
N GLU A 74 0.29 1.23 -10.07
CA GLU A 74 -0.64 0.41 -9.29
C GLU A 74 -0.24 0.38 -7.81
N VAL A 75 1.06 0.28 -7.52
CA VAL A 75 1.63 0.30 -6.16
C VAL A 75 1.38 1.64 -5.48
N GLU A 76 1.73 2.76 -6.12
CA GLU A 76 1.54 4.12 -5.58
C GLU A 76 0.07 4.40 -5.26
N ARG A 77 -0.84 3.97 -6.15
CA ARG A 77 -2.28 4.07 -5.93
C ARG A 77 -2.75 3.21 -4.77
N SER A 78 -2.28 1.97 -4.71
CA SER A 78 -2.63 1.05 -3.63
C SER A 78 -2.18 1.61 -2.28
N ILE A 79 -0.91 1.99 -2.14
CA ILE A 79 -0.37 2.54 -0.90
C ILE A 79 -1.13 3.81 -0.48
N THR A 80 -1.37 4.74 -1.40
CA THR A 80 -2.08 6.00 -1.09
C THR A 80 -3.52 5.78 -0.65
N ALA A 81 -4.26 4.92 -1.36
CA ALA A 81 -5.66 4.63 -1.06
C ALA A 81 -5.81 3.87 0.27
N ASN A 82 -4.92 2.89 0.53
CA ASN A 82 -4.94 2.13 1.76
C ASN A 82 -4.49 2.98 2.95
N ALA A 83 -3.45 3.82 2.82
CA ALA A 83 -3.05 4.74 3.88
C ALA A 83 -4.19 5.68 4.29
N MET A 84 -4.87 6.30 3.31
CA MET A 84 -6.05 7.13 3.58
C MET A 84 -7.15 6.35 4.31
N ARG A 85 -7.50 5.15 3.81
CA ARG A 85 -8.55 4.33 4.42
C ARG A 85 -8.19 3.98 5.86
N LEU A 86 -7.00 3.43 6.09
CA LEU A 86 -6.57 2.97 7.41
C LEU A 86 -6.47 4.12 8.42
N MET A 87 -6.04 5.32 8.02
CA MET A 87 -6.07 6.50 8.89
C MET A 87 -7.51 6.90 9.28
N ARG A 88 -8.47 6.75 8.36
CA ARG A 88 -9.89 7.01 8.66
C ARG A 88 -10.47 5.93 9.57
N ASP A 89 -10.15 4.67 9.34
CA ASP A 89 -10.58 3.55 10.18
C ASP A 89 -10.02 3.72 11.60
N LEU A 90 -8.74 4.07 11.73
CA LEU A 90 -8.10 4.44 13.00
C LEU A 90 -8.80 5.62 13.68
N SER A 91 -9.08 6.70 12.93
CA SER A 91 -9.81 7.86 13.45
C SER A 91 -11.21 7.50 13.94
N ALA A 92 -11.90 6.58 13.25
CA ALA A 92 -13.26 6.16 13.58
C ALA A 92 -13.33 5.34 14.88
N ILE A 93 -12.26 4.61 15.21
CA ILE A 93 -12.12 3.85 16.47
C ILE A 93 -11.44 4.66 17.59
N GLY A 94 -11.33 5.97 17.43
CA GLY A 94 -10.84 6.89 18.46
C GLY A 94 -9.32 7.01 18.56
N ALA A 95 -8.54 6.47 17.60
CA ALA A 95 -7.11 6.75 17.56
C ALA A 95 -6.89 8.20 17.10
N ALA A 96 -6.19 8.98 17.93
CA ALA A 96 -5.92 10.38 17.64
C ALA A 96 -4.67 10.55 16.76
N ALA A 97 -4.69 11.59 15.93
CA ALA A 97 -3.52 12.05 15.19
C ALA A 97 -2.40 12.53 16.16
N PRO A 98 -1.13 12.60 15.73
CA PRO A 98 -0.64 12.41 14.36
C PRO A 98 -0.61 10.95 13.91
N TYR A 99 -0.77 10.72 12.60
CA TYR A 99 -0.56 9.42 11.96
C TYR A 99 0.78 9.41 11.24
N ALA A 100 1.61 8.39 11.48
CA ALA A 100 2.82 8.14 10.73
C ALA A 100 2.58 7.02 9.71
N VAL A 101 2.89 7.28 8.44
CA VAL A 101 2.84 6.28 7.37
C VAL A 101 4.26 5.90 6.99
N LEU A 102 4.56 4.62 7.11
CA LEU A 102 5.79 4.00 6.64
C LEU A 102 5.45 2.99 5.55
N ALA A 103 6.29 2.90 4.53
CA ALA A 103 6.13 1.93 3.46
C ALA A 103 7.48 1.30 3.12
N SER A 104 7.43 0.04 2.67
CA SER A 104 8.61 -0.65 2.17
C SER A 104 8.26 -1.65 1.08
N LEU A 105 9.24 -1.93 0.22
CA LEU A 105 9.25 -3.08 -0.65
C LEU A 105 10.11 -4.17 -0.01
N LEU A 106 9.59 -5.38 0.10
CA LEU A 106 10.25 -6.52 0.73
C LEU A 106 10.41 -7.67 -0.27
N THR A 107 11.50 -8.41 -0.16
CA THR A 107 11.81 -9.58 -1.01
C THR A 107 11.73 -9.22 -2.50
N VAL A 108 12.21 -8.02 -2.86
CA VAL A 108 12.07 -7.48 -4.23
C VAL A 108 13.34 -7.60 -5.06
N GLU A 109 14.38 -8.33 -4.63
CA GLU A 109 15.62 -8.47 -5.39
C GLU A 109 15.36 -9.01 -6.81
N GLN A 110 16.06 -8.45 -7.82
CA GLN A 110 15.85 -8.76 -9.25
C GLN A 110 14.44 -8.41 -9.78
N GLY A 111 13.60 -7.75 -8.99
CA GLY A 111 12.34 -7.17 -9.44
C GLY A 111 12.57 -6.00 -10.39
N ARG A 112 11.76 -5.90 -11.44
CA ARG A 112 11.87 -4.82 -12.42
C ARG A 112 10.76 -3.79 -12.24
N PHE A 113 11.11 -2.52 -12.18
CA PHE A 113 10.13 -1.44 -12.15
C PHE A 113 9.40 -1.30 -13.50
N ASN A 114 8.11 -1.03 -13.46
CA ASN A 114 7.28 -0.71 -14.61
C ASN A 114 6.46 0.55 -14.33
N PHE A 115 6.62 1.56 -15.17
CA PHE A 115 5.95 2.85 -15.07
C PHE A 115 4.79 3.02 -16.04
N ALA A 116 4.40 1.95 -16.73
CA ALA A 116 3.24 1.93 -17.61
C ALA A 116 1.96 2.22 -16.82
N HIS A 117 1.11 3.05 -17.40
CA HIS A 117 -0.23 3.24 -16.87
C HIS A 117 -1.11 2.03 -17.21
N PRO A 118 -2.11 1.72 -16.38
CA PRO A 118 -3.12 0.72 -16.73
C PRO A 118 -3.72 0.99 -18.12
N GLY A 119 -3.79 -0.05 -18.96
CA GLY A 119 -4.29 0.06 -20.34
C GLY A 119 -3.25 0.51 -21.38
N ASP A 120 -2.02 0.84 -20.98
CA ASP A 120 -0.95 1.18 -21.93
C ASP A 120 -0.48 -0.08 -22.70
N GLY A 121 -0.69 -0.09 -24.01
CA GLY A 121 -0.28 -1.18 -24.90
C GLY A 121 1.24 -1.26 -25.08
N ALA A 122 1.97 -0.16 -24.81
CA ALA A 122 3.42 -0.04 -24.95
C ALA A 122 4.15 -0.24 -23.61
N TRP A 123 3.65 -1.12 -22.74
CA TRP A 123 4.17 -1.26 -21.38
C TRP A 123 5.66 -1.61 -21.31
N TYR A 124 6.20 -2.31 -22.31
CA TYR A 124 7.63 -2.64 -22.40
C TYR A 124 8.54 -1.41 -22.55
N ASP A 125 8.03 -0.32 -23.13
CA ASP A 125 8.79 0.93 -23.32
C ASP A 125 8.87 1.75 -22.03
N ARG A 126 8.12 1.35 -20.99
CA ARG A 126 8.05 1.99 -19.68
C ARG A 126 8.79 1.21 -18.59
N MET A 127 9.72 0.34 -19.00
CA MET A 127 10.55 -0.40 -18.07
C MET A 127 11.56 0.50 -17.36
N GLY A 128 11.58 0.40 -16.03
CA GLY A 128 12.61 0.98 -15.19
C GLY A 128 13.79 0.05 -14.97
N SER A 129 14.61 0.45 -14.00
CA SER A 129 15.75 -0.32 -13.51
C SER A 129 15.29 -1.60 -12.80
N TYR A 130 16.23 -2.53 -12.63
CA TYR A 130 16.06 -3.64 -11.70
C TYR A 130 16.38 -3.16 -10.28
N THR A 131 15.74 -3.77 -9.30
CA THR A 131 16.13 -3.65 -7.91
C THR A 131 17.47 -4.35 -7.68
N ASP A 132 18.30 -3.71 -6.86
CA ASP A 132 19.67 -4.14 -6.53
C ASP A 132 19.80 -4.67 -5.10
N ARG A 133 18.68 -4.74 -4.37
CA ARG A 133 18.64 -5.11 -2.95
C ARG A 133 17.32 -5.80 -2.61
N PRO A 134 17.29 -6.64 -1.55
CA PRO A 134 16.08 -7.35 -1.16
C PRO A 134 15.00 -6.44 -0.56
N GLN A 135 15.37 -5.27 -0.03
CA GLN A 135 14.45 -4.35 0.65
C GLN A 135 14.71 -2.88 0.30
N TYR A 136 13.63 -2.14 0.12
CA TYR A 136 13.62 -0.68 0.06
C TYR A 136 12.70 -0.15 1.15
N ALA A 137 13.24 0.56 2.13
CA ALA A 137 12.45 1.31 3.11
C ALA A 137 12.39 2.78 2.66
N PHE A 138 11.19 3.36 2.66
CA PHE A 138 10.97 4.75 2.27
C PHE A 138 10.85 5.66 3.49
N GLY A 139 11.03 6.96 3.27
CA GLY A 139 10.86 7.98 4.29
C GLY A 139 9.45 7.99 4.87
N GLU A 140 9.37 8.32 6.15
CA GLU A 140 8.08 8.46 6.84
C GLU A 140 7.30 9.69 6.35
N VAL A 141 5.98 9.59 6.41
CA VAL A 141 5.08 10.71 6.13
C VAL A 141 4.13 10.90 7.31
N ILE A 142 4.15 12.08 7.90
CA ILE A 142 3.33 12.42 9.07
C ILE A 142 2.09 13.21 8.63
N PHE A 143 0.94 12.79 9.14
CA PHE A 143 -0.36 13.42 8.94
C PHE A 143 -0.92 13.94 10.26
N ASP A 144 -1.20 15.25 10.32
CA ASP A 144 -1.81 15.89 11.50
C ASP A 144 -3.31 15.58 11.62
N SER A 145 -3.92 15.04 10.57
CA SER A 145 -5.30 14.55 10.54
C SER A 145 -5.49 13.54 9.40
N ALA A 146 -6.54 12.72 9.49
CA ALA A 146 -6.86 11.78 8.42
C ALA A 146 -7.23 12.56 7.13
N PRO A 147 -6.65 12.22 5.97
CA PRO A 147 -6.85 13.02 4.76
C PRO A 147 -8.30 12.99 4.27
N ALA A 148 -8.80 14.16 3.83
CA ALA A 148 -10.18 14.34 3.35
C ALA A 148 -10.44 13.76 1.96
N SER A 149 -9.39 13.55 1.15
CA SER A 149 -9.49 12.96 -0.19
C SER A 149 -8.21 12.20 -0.54
N ILE A 150 -8.30 11.33 -1.57
CA ILE A 150 -7.13 10.62 -2.09
C ILE A 150 -6.10 11.58 -2.69
N GLN A 151 -6.55 12.69 -3.28
CA GLN A 151 -5.67 13.75 -3.77
C GLN A 151 -4.84 14.35 -2.63
N ALA A 152 -5.49 14.77 -1.54
CA ALA A 152 -4.79 15.33 -0.38
C ALA A 152 -3.84 14.32 0.29
N CYS A 153 -4.23 13.03 0.32
CA CYS A 153 -3.37 11.96 0.75
C CYS A 153 -2.12 11.86 -0.14
N ALA A 154 -2.31 11.78 -1.46
CA ALA A 154 -1.23 11.66 -2.43
C ALA A 154 -0.25 12.83 -2.37
N GLU A 155 -0.76 14.06 -2.29
CA GLU A 155 0.07 15.28 -2.19
C GLU A 155 0.97 15.23 -0.96
N ARG A 156 0.43 14.81 0.19
CA ARG A 156 1.22 14.65 1.42
C ARG A 156 2.22 13.49 1.32
N MET A 157 1.85 12.39 0.65
CA MET A 157 2.72 11.24 0.42
C MET A 157 3.73 11.43 -0.70
N ARG A 158 3.68 12.53 -1.46
CA ARG A 158 4.53 12.76 -2.63
C ARG A 158 6.02 12.53 -2.41
N PRO A 159 6.64 12.90 -1.26
CA PRO A 159 8.05 12.57 -1.01
C PRO A 159 8.32 11.06 -1.02
N LEU A 160 7.45 10.26 -0.39
CA LEU A 160 7.53 8.80 -0.36
C LEU A 160 7.33 8.21 -1.76
N LEU A 161 6.31 8.68 -2.50
CA LEU A 161 6.05 8.23 -3.87
C LEU A 161 7.21 8.57 -4.82
N ASN A 162 7.81 9.74 -4.68
CA ASN A 162 9.01 10.12 -5.43
C ASN A 162 10.19 9.20 -5.12
N GLN A 163 10.42 8.82 -3.87
CA GLN A 163 11.48 7.87 -3.52
C GLN A 163 11.26 6.50 -4.14
N LEU A 164 10.02 6.02 -4.18
CA LEU A 164 9.67 4.78 -4.89
C LEU A 164 10.01 4.87 -6.38
N ALA A 165 9.59 5.95 -7.06
CA ALA A 165 9.87 6.14 -8.47
C ALA A 165 11.38 6.29 -8.78
N GLN A 166 12.11 7.01 -7.91
CA GLN A 166 13.56 7.19 -7.98
C GLN A 166 14.31 5.87 -7.82
N SER A 167 13.80 4.95 -6.99
CA SER A 167 14.35 3.60 -6.87
C SER A 167 14.28 2.81 -8.18
N GLY A 168 13.34 3.15 -9.06
CA GLY A 168 13.23 2.58 -10.41
C GLY A 168 13.89 3.39 -11.53
N GLY A 169 14.55 4.52 -11.20
CA GLY A 169 15.27 5.36 -12.16
C GLY A 169 14.51 6.57 -12.70
N MET A 170 13.37 6.93 -12.12
CA MET A 170 12.59 8.11 -12.53
C MET A 170 12.88 9.32 -11.64
N ALA A 171 12.76 10.54 -12.17
CA ALA A 171 12.98 11.77 -11.38
C ALA A 171 11.92 11.96 -10.27
N GLY A 172 10.70 11.47 -10.49
CA GLY A 172 9.58 11.55 -9.55
C GLY A 172 8.43 10.64 -9.95
N SER A 173 7.41 10.57 -9.09
CA SER A 173 6.22 9.73 -9.27
C SER A 173 5.49 10.07 -10.57
N VAL A 174 5.23 9.03 -11.37
CA VAL A 174 4.44 9.13 -12.61
C VAL A 174 2.93 9.08 -12.37
N SER A 175 2.49 8.83 -11.13
CA SER A 175 1.05 8.81 -10.79
C SER A 175 0.41 10.19 -10.66
N PHE A 176 1.16 11.27 -10.90
CA PHE A 176 0.61 12.63 -11.00
C PHE A 176 0.60 13.08 -12.45
N ARG A 177 -0.52 13.65 -12.88
CA ARG A 177 -0.62 14.36 -14.16
C ARG A 177 0.16 15.68 -14.11
N ASP A 178 0.34 16.29 -15.27
CA ASP A 178 1.04 17.58 -15.42
C ASP A 178 0.38 18.71 -14.62
N ASP A 179 -0.94 18.63 -14.40
CA ASP A 179 -1.70 19.57 -13.56
C ASP A 179 -1.60 19.29 -12.05
N GLY A 180 -0.83 18.28 -11.63
CA GLY A 180 -0.68 17.86 -10.25
C GLY A 180 -1.77 16.92 -9.73
N THR A 181 -2.75 16.55 -10.56
CA THR A 181 -3.82 15.63 -10.17
C THR A 181 -3.28 14.20 -10.06
N PHE A 182 -3.54 13.56 -8.92
CA PHE A 182 -3.23 12.16 -8.68
C PHE A 182 -4.17 11.25 -9.46
N MET A 183 -3.60 10.22 -10.09
CA MET A 183 -4.34 9.28 -10.93
C MET A 183 -5.08 8.23 -10.08
N THR A 184 -6.40 8.19 -10.18
CA THR A 184 -7.25 7.30 -9.37
C THR A 184 -7.91 6.17 -10.17
N GLY A 185 -7.94 6.24 -11.52
CA GLY A 185 -8.74 5.37 -12.41
C GLY A 185 -8.11 4.01 -12.75
N ARG A 186 -8.93 3.00 -13.02
CA ARG A 186 -8.50 1.76 -13.71
C ARG A 186 -8.25 2.03 -15.18
#